data_AF-A0A932XKM8-F1
#
_entry.id   AF-A0A932XKM8-F1
#
_cell.length_a   1.000
_cell.length_b   1.000
_cell.length_c   1.000
_cell.angle_alpha   90.00
_cell.angle_beta   90.00
_cell.angle_gamma   90.00
#
_symmetry.space_group_name_H-M   'P 1'
#
loop_
_entity.id
_entity.type
_entity.pdbx_description
1 polymer ?
#
loop_
_entity_poly.entity_id
_entity_poly.type
_entity_poly.pdbx_seq_one_letter_code
_entity_poly.pdbx_strand_id
1 'polypeptide(L)'
;PIKSDSEHYPPDAKLRVYRSRAGGNEWEALTKGLPQKNCYVNVLRDATCVDSLDPCGVYFGTTGGQVYASADEGDSWAPIVRDLPAVLSVEVQTLP
;
A
#
# COMPACT_ATOMS: atom_id res chain seq x y z
N PRO A 1 -3.95 12.49 10.97
CA PRO A 1 -3.39 13.60 11.78
C PRO A 1 -1.90 13.38 12.00
N ILE A 2 -1.05 14.32 11.60
CA ILE A 2 0.39 14.33 11.94
C ILE A 2 0.50 14.87 13.36
N LYS A 3 1.05 14.07 14.28
CA LYS A 3 1.24 14.46 15.69
C LYS A 3 2.45 15.38 15.88
N SER A 4 3.44 15.27 14.99
CA SER A 4 4.70 16.02 14.94
C SER A 4 5.39 15.77 13.59
N ASP A 5 6.26 16.68 13.14
CA ASP A 5 7.15 16.47 11.99
C ASP A 5 8.02 15.21 12.12
N SER A 6 8.24 14.72 13.35
CA SER A 6 8.97 13.49 13.63
C SER A 6 8.14 12.22 13.44
N GLU A 7 6.81 12.33 13.30
CA GLU A 7 5.88 11.19 13.14
C GLU A 7 5.33 11.11 11.71
N HIS A 8 6.22 11.23 10.72
CA HIS A 8 5.87 11.05 9.30
C HIS A 8 6.02 9.59 8.88
N TYR A 9 5.21 8.72 9.49
CA TYR A 9 5.17 7.28 9.23
C TYR A 9 3.76 6.70 9.53
N PRO A 10 3.46 5.44 9.17
CA PRO A 10 2.13 4.87 9.31
C PRO A 10 1.71 4.82 10.79
N PRO A 11 0.43 5.10 11.12
CA PRO A 11 -0.05 5.04 12.50
C PRO A 11 0.34 3.73 13.21
N ASP A 12 0.82 3.86 14.44
CA ASP A 12 1.35 2.75 15.27
C ASP A 12 2.58 2.02 14.69
N ALA A 13 3.26 2.60 13.69
CA ALA A 13 4.31 1.95 12.92
C ALA A 13 3.84 0.63 12.28
N LYS A 14 2.58 0.64 11.79
CA LYS A 14 1.90 -0.49 11.13
C LYS A 14 1.42 -0.06 9.75
N LEU A 15 1.94 -0.72 8.71
CA LEU A 15 1.53 -0.47 7.34
C LEU A 15 0.17 -1.12 7.07
N ARG A 16 -0.77 -0.33 6.57
CA ARG A 16 -2.15 -0.76 6.31
C ARG A 16 -2.67 -0.06 5.06
N VAL A 17 -3.47 -0.78 4.28
CA VAL A 17 -4.35 -0.19 3.26
C VAL A 17 -5.76 -0.25 3.82
N TYR A 18 -6.58 0.76 3.55
CA TYR A 18 -7.98 0.77 3.97
C TYR A 18 -8.88 0.68 2.74
N ARG A 19 -9.92 -0.16 2.84
CA ARG A 19 -10.93 -0.33 1.79
C ARG A 19 -12.31 -0.05 2.35
N SER A 20 -13.16 0.54 1.52
CA SER A 20 -14.59 0.63 1.76
C SER A 20 -15.34 -0.08 0.64
N ARG A 21 -16.32 -0.91 0.99
CA ARG A 21 -17.28 -1.48 0.04
C ARG A 21 -18.66 -0.80 0.15
N ALA A 22 -18.80 0.18 1.03
CA ALA A 22 -20.05 0.87 1.37
C ALA A 22 -19.97 2.37 1.06
N GLY A 23 -19.32 2.74 -0.06
CA GLY A 23 -19.25 4.13 -0.52
C GLY A 23 -18.49 5.08 0.42
N GLY A 24 -17.59 4.57 1.26
CA GLY A 24 -16.76 5.36 2.17
C GLY A 24 -17.33 5.56 3.58
N ASN A 25 -18.49 4.98 3.90
CA ASN A 25 -19.08 5.07 5.25
C ASN A 25 -18.42 4.13 6.26
N GLU A 26 -17.94 2.99 5.79
CA GLU A 26 -17.25 1.99 6.61
C GLU A 26 -15.93 1.61 5.95
N TRP A 27 -14.90 1.44 6.76
CA TRP A 27 -13.55 1.12 6.29
C TRP A 27 -12.98 -0.05 7.07
N GLU A 28 -12.40 -0.99 6.35
CA GLU A 28 -11.67 -2.12 6.92
C GLU A 28 -10.17 -1.97 6.68
N ALA A 29 -9.37 -2.36 7.68
CA ALA A 29 -7.92 -2.37 7.56
C ALA A 29 -7.45 -3.68 6.90
N LEU A 30 -6.86 -3.55 5.73
CA LEU A 30 -6.26 -4.63 4.95
C LEU A 30 -4.78 -4.74 5.32
N THR A 31 -4.41 -5.81 6.02
CA THR A 31 -3.11 -5.91 6.71
C THR A 31 -2.36 -7.22 6.49
N LYS A 32 -3.03 -8.25 5.95
CA LYS A 32 -2.45 -9.58 5.78
C LYS A 32 -1.26 -9.51 4.81
N GLY A 33 -0.07 -9.82 5.33
CA GLY A 33 1.19 -9.75 4.56
C GLY A 33 1.94 -8.42 4.65
N LEU A 34 1.37 -7.40 5.30
CA LEU A 34 2.02 -6.10 5.52
C LEU A 34 2.73 -6.02 6.89
N PRO A 35 3.85 -5.27 7.02
CA PRO A 35 4.51 -5.05 8.31
C PRO A 35 3.59 -4.42 9.36
N GLN A 36 3.33 -5.16 10.45
CA GLN A 36 2.48 -4.73 11.57
C GLN A 36 3.27 -4.28 12.82
N LYS A 37 4.54 -3.91 12.65
CA LYS A 37 5.37 -3.27 13.68
C LYS A 37 6.62 -2.67 13.04
N ASN A 38 7.21 -1.68 13.70
CA ASN A 38 8.50 -1.06 13.34
C ASN A 38 8.56 -0.62 11.86
N CYS A 39 7.44 -0.18 11.30
CA CYS A 39 7.36 0.28 9.92
C CYS A 39 7.44 1.81 9.88
N TYR A 40 8.55 2.33 9.35
CA TYR A 40 8.87 3.76 9.31
C TYR A 40 9.07 4.24 7.87
N VAL A 41 8.10 3.93 7.01
CA VAL A 41 8.13 4.28 5.57
C VAL A 41 6.85 5.01 5.20
N ASN A 42 6.91 5.84 4.16
CA ASN A 42 5.73 6.49 3.60
C ASN A 42 5.31 5.83 2.28
N VAL A 43 4.04 6.02 1.92
CA VAL A 43 3.52 5.74 0.58
C VAL A 43 3.20 7.10 -0.04
N LEU A 44 3.88 7.45 -1.13
CA LEU A 44 3.68 8.73 -1.79
C LEU A 44 2.41 8.71 -2.64
N ARG A 45 1.90 9.91 -2.97
CA ARG A 45 0.62 10.08 -3.68
C ARG A 45 0.52 9.25 -4.95
N ASP A 46 1.58 9.25 -5.76
CA ASP A 46 1.60 8.57 -7.06
C ASP A 46 2.17 7.14 -6.96
N ALA A 47 2.55 6.71 -5.75
CA ALA A 47 3.11 5.38 -5.49
C ALA A 47 2.02 4.34 -5.23
N THR A 48 0.83 4.49 -5.83
CA THR A 48 -0.26 3.51 -5.74
C THR A 48 -0.99 3.44 -7.08
N CYS A 49 -1.25 2.23 -7.56
CA CYS A 49 -1.96 1.97 -8.81
C CYS A 49 -2.79 0.69 -8.71
N VAL A 50 -3.72 0.51 -9.64
CA VAL A 50 -4.57 -0.68 -9.76
C VAL A 50 -4.54 -1.20 -11.20
N ASP A 51 -4.78 -2.49 -11.38
CA ASP A 51 -5.00 -3.06 -12.72
C ASP A 51 -6.51 -3.17 -13.05
N SER A 52 -6.81 -3.73 -14.23
CA SER A 52 -8.18 -3.93 -14.71
C SER A 52 -8.59 -5.40 -14.74
N LEU A 53 -7.94 -6.26 -13.94
CA LEU A 53 -8.30 -7.67 -13.83
C LEU A 53 -9.51 -7.85 -12.91
N ASP A 54 -10.07 -9.07 -12.92
CA ASP A 54 -11.12 -9.50 -12.00
C ASP A 54 -10.69 -10.83 -11.33
N PRO A 55 -10.34 -10.84 -10.04
CA PRO A 55 -10.32 -9.71 -9.10
C PRO A 55 -9.27 -8.63 -9.43
N CYS A 56 -9.57 -7.38 -9.10
CA CYS A 56 -8.68 -6.24 -9.34
C CYS A 56 -7.42 -6.31 -8.46
N GLY A 57 -6.26 -6.18 -9.09
CA GLY A 57 -4.98 -6.08 -8.41
C GLY A 57 -4.70 -4.66 -7.92
N VAL A 58 -4.09 -4.56 -6.73
CA VAL A 58 -3.71 -3.30 -6.09
C VAL A 58 -2.22 -3.32 -5.78
N TYR A 59 -1.54 -2.23 -6.12
CA TYR A 59 -0.08 -2.13 -6.05
C TYR A 59 0.31 -0.83 -5.39
N PHE A 60 1.27 -0.86 -4.48
CA PHE A 60 1.82 0.36 -3.91
C PHE A 60 3.30 0.25 -3.57
N GLY A 61 4.01 1.38 -3.71
CA GLY A 61 5.42 1.54 -3.41
C GLY A 61 5.63 2.28 -2.10
N THR A 62 6.72 1.97 -1.41
CA THR A 62 7.13 2.67 -0.20
C THR A 62 8.39 3.50 -0.43
N THR A 63 8.59 4.54 0.37
CA THR A 63 9.86 5.29 0.41
C THR A 63 11.03 4.45 0.91
N GLY A 64 10.77 3.26 1.47
CA GLY A 64 11.78 2.27 1.88
C GLY A 64 12.21 1.31 0.78
N GLY A 65 11.72 1.49 -0.46
CA GLY A 65 12.17 0.71 -1.62
C GLY A 65 11.47 -0.62 -1.81
N GLN A 66 10.32 -0.85 -1.16
CA GLN A 66 9.47 -2.02 -1.40
C GLN A 66 8.30 -1.65 -2.31
N VAL A 67 7.91 -2.59 -3.19
CA VAL A 67 6.59 -2.55 -3.83
C VAL A 67 5.82 -3.77 -3.38
N TYR A 68 4.62 -3.53 -2.85
CA TYR A 68 3.67 -4.55 -2.47
C TYR A 68 2.60 -4.68 -3.53
N ALA A 69 2.15 -5.90 -3.77
CA ALA A 69 1.04 -6.22 -4.64
C ALA A 69 0.02 -7.08 -3.88
N SER A 70 -1.24 -6.88 -4.22
CA SER A 70 -2.35 -7.76 -3.93
C SER A 70 -3.00 -8.13 -5.26
N ALA A 71 -3.35 -9.40 -5.43
CA ALA A 71 -4.10 -9.92 -6.58
C ALA A 71 -5.53 -10.31 -6.18
N ASP A 72 -6.00 -9.82 -5.03
CA ASP A 72 -7.27 -10.19 -4.39
C ASP A 72 -7.94 -8.97 -3.75
N GLU A 73 -7.98 -7.85 -4.48
CA GLU A 73 -8.62 -6.58 -4.06
C GLU A 73 -8.10 -6.02 -2.71
N GLY A 74 -6.89 -6.41 -2.31
CA GLY A 74 -6.23 -6.03 -1.07
C GLY A 74 -6.39 -7.03 0.09
N ASP A 75 -7.07 -8.16 -0.09
CA ASP A 75 -7.27 -9.14 1.00
C ASP A 75 -5.96 -9.76 1.50
N SER A 76 -4.96 -9.90 0.62
CA SER A 76 -3.60 -10.31 0.98
C SER A 76 -2.52 -9.61 0.15
N TRP A 77 -1.38 -9.36 0.79
CA TRP A 77 -0.28 -8.60 0.19
C TRP A 77 1.00 -9.42 0.16
N ALA A 78 1.77 -9.26 -0.91
CA ALA A 78 3.12 -9.78 -1.04
C ALA A 78 4.07 -8.68 -1.53
N PRO A 79 5.31 -8.60 -0.99
CA PRO A 79 6.34 -7.77 -1.59
C PRO A 79 6.82 -8.41 -2.90
N ILE A 80 6.63 -7.73 -4.04
CA ILE A 80 7.06 -8.22 -5.36
C ILE A 80 8.46 -7.72 -5.73
N VAL A 81 8.92 -6.63 -5.11
CA VAL A 81 10.31 -6.17 -5.19
C VAL A 81 10.71 -5.49 -3.87
N ARG A 82 12.00 -5.52 -3.57
CA ARG A 82 12.63 -4.93 -2.39
C ARG A 82 13.94 -4.25 -2.80
N ASP A 83 14.49 -3.47 -1.87
CA ASP A 83 15.84 -2.91 -1.96
C ASP A 83 16.05 -1.93 -3.13
N LEU A 84 14.98 -1.28 -3.57
CA LEU A 84 15.05 -0.15 -4.48
C LEU A 84 15.41 1.14 -3.73
N PRO A 85 15.81 2.21 -4.45
CA PRO A 85 15.63 3.58 -3.96
C PRO A 85 14.16 3.86 -3.60
N ALA A 86 13.90 5.02 -2.98
CA ALA A 86 12.54 5.43 -2.65
C ALA A 86 11.62 5.38 -3.88
N VAL A 87 10.51 4.65 -3.78
CA VAL A 87 9.54 4.51 -4.87
C VAL A 87 8.69 5.78 -4.92
N LEU A 88 8.83 6.55 -6.00
CA LEU A 88 8.13 7.82 -6.17
C LEU A 88 6.75 7.65 -6.82
N SER A 89 6.65 6.74 -7.77
CA SER A 89 5.43 6.41 -8.46
C SER A 89 5.36 4.91 -8.78
N VAL A 90 4.13 4.41 -8.95
CA VAL A 90 3.84 3.06 -9.43
C VAL A 90 2.79 3.20 -10.53
N GLU A 91 3.01 2.54 -11.65
CA GLU A 91 2.04 2.44 -12.75
C GLU A 91 1.94 0.99 -13.18
N VAL A 92 0.73 0.54 -13.49
CA VAL A 92 0.43 -0.85 -13.83
C VAL A 92 -0.36 -0.89 -15.12
N GLN A 93 -0.02 -1.84 -15.98
CA GLN A 93 -0.70 -2.07 -17.24
C GLN A 93 -1.13 -3.53 -17.34
N THR A 94 -2.40 -3.75 -17.68
CA THR A 94 -2.87 -5.08 -18.11
C THR A 94 -2.58 -5.24 -19.59
N LEU A 95 -1.90 -6.32 -19.96
CA LEU A 95 -1.61 -6.66 -21.35
C LEU A 95 -2.73 -7.57 -21.89
N PRO A 96 -3.07 -7.45 -23.18
CA PRO A 96 -4.05 -8.32 -23.84
C PRO A 96 -3.55 -9.77 -24.00
#